data_AF-A0A529GME2-F1
#
_entry.id   AF-A0A529GME2-F1
#
_cell.length_a   1.000
_cell.length_b   1.000
_cell.length_c   1.000
_cell.angle_alpha   90.00
_cell.angle_beta   90.00
_cell.angle_gamma   90.00
#
_symmetry.space_group_name_H-M   'P 1'
#
loop_
_entity.id
_entity.type
_entity.pdbx_description
1 polymer ?
#
loop_
_entity_poly.entity_id
_entity_poly.type
_entity_poly.pdbx_seq_one_letter_code
_entity_poly.pdbx_strand_id
1 'polypeptide(L)'
;MPSPDLNLLVALDVLLNEGSVARAAQRLRLSPSAMSRTLARLREATGDPLLVRAGRGLVPTPRAQELRLQVGRVVEEGEALLRPARLLDLQGLDRTFTLRTNES
;
A
#
# COMPACT_ATOMS: atom_id res chain seq x y z
N MET A 1 16.43 10.68 14.29
CA MET A 1 16.31 10.40 12.84
C MET A 1 15.06 11.12 12.36
N PRO A 2 15.08 11.81 11.21
CA PRO A 2 13.87 12.41 10.66
C PRO A 2 12.82 11.32 10.39
N SER A 3 11.54 11.65 10.56
CA SER A 3 10.45 10.73 10.25
C SER A 3 10.54 10.27 8.79
N PRO A 4 10.37 8.96 8.50
CA PRO A 4 10.36 8.46 7.14
C PRO A 4 9.26 9.13 6.30
N ASP A 5 9.55 9.37 5.01
CA ASP A 5 8.55 9.85 4.05
C ASP A 5 7.42 8.82 3.91
N LEU A 6 6.23 9.15 4.40
CA LEU A 6 5.07 8.24 4.39
C LEU A 6 4.61 7.88 2.97
N ASN A 7 4.97 8.67 1.95
CA ASN A 7 4.70 8.32 0.55
C ASN A 7 5.44 7.04 0.12
N LEU A 8 6.51 6.66 0.85
CA LEU A 8 7.19 5.39 0.64
C LEU A 8 6.27 4.20 0.92
N LEU A 9 5.29 4.32 1.82
CA LEU A 9 4.35 3.22 2.11
C LEU A 9 3.46 2.91 0.90
N VAL A 10 2.97 3.94 0.20
CA VAL A 10 2.18 3.77 -1.03
C VAL A 10 3.03 3.12 -2.12
N ALA A 11 4.28 3.57 -2.28
CA ALA A 11 5.20 2.97 -3.25
C ALA A 11 5.55 1.51 -2.90
N LEU A 12 5.73 1.21 -1.61
CA LEU A 12 6.00 -0.13 -1.12
C LEU A 12 4.82 -1.07 -1.39
N ASP A 13 3.59 -0.65 -1.05
CA ASP A 13 2.39 -1.44 -1.33
C ASP A 13 2.30 -1.81 -2.81
N VAL A 14 2.43 -0.82 -3.70
CA VAL A 14 2.36 -1.04 -5.14
C VAL A 14 3.49 -1.93 -5.65
N LEU A 15 4.72 -1.74 -5.19
CA LEU A 15 5.86 -2.58 -5.59
C LEU A 15 5.66 -4.05 -5.19
N LEU A 16 5.19 -4.31 -3.97
CA LEU A 16 4.95 -5.65 -3.46
C LEU A 16 3.74 -6.32 -4.14
N ASN A 17 2.73 -5.53 -4.50
CA ASN A 17 1.57 -6.02 -5.23
C ASN A 17 1.88 -6.36 -6.70
N GLU A 18 2.68 -5.53 -7.37
CA GLU A 18 3.06 -5.74 -8.77
C GLU A 18 4.22 -6.72 -8.94
N GLY A 19 5.12 -6.86 -7.95
CA GLY A 19 6.35 -7.67 -8.09
C GLY A 19 7.24 -7.21 -9.26
N SER A 20 7.06 -5.99 -9.76
CA SER A 20 7.76 -5.45 -10.93
C SER A 20 7.91 -3.96 -10.81
N VAL A 21 9.15 -3.48 -10.89
CA VAL A 21 9.49 -2.05 -10.87
C VAL A 21 8.83 -1.31 -12.02
N ALA A 22 8.77 -1.91 -13.22
CA ALA A 22 8.17 -1.27 -14.39
C ALA A 22 6.65 -1.10 -14.26
N ARG A 23 5.94 -2.15 -13.82
CA ARG A 23 4.49 -2.09 -13.60
C ARG A 23 4.13 -1.16 -12.44
N ALA A 24 4.91 -1.20 -11.37
CA ALA A 24 4.74 -0.28 -10.25
C ALA A 24 4.93 1.19 -10.68
N ALA A 25 5.96 1.47 -11.51
CA ALA A 25 6.19 2.80 -12.08
C ALA A 25 4.98 3.27 -12.89
N GLN A 26 4.46 2.41 -13.78
CA GLN A 26 3.28 2.73 -14.58
C GLN A 26 2.05 3.02 -13.69
N ARG A 27 1.79 2.19 -12.68
CA ARG A 27 0.64 2.34 -11.77
C ARG A 27 0.71 3.64 -10.97
N LEU A 28 1.91 4.03 -10.53
CA LEU A 28 2.14 5.29 -9.82
C LEU A 28 2.39 6.49 -10.75
N ARG A 29 2.26 6.32 -12.07
CA ARG A 29 2.52 7.37 -13.08
C ARG A 29 3.92 7.98 -12.94
N LEU A 30 4.90 7.15 -12.60
CA LEU A 30 6.31 7.51 -12.47
C LEU A 30 7.12 6.97 -13.64
N SER A 31 8.28 7.58 -13.89
CA SER A 31 9.27 6.96 -14.77
C SER A 31 9.92 5.73 -14.12
N PRO A 32 10.42 4.76 -14.90
CA PRO A 32 11.16 3.62 -14.35
C PRO A 32 12.37 4.03 -13.50
N SER A 33 13.06 5.12 -13.87
CA SER A 33 14.19 5.64 -13.09
C SER A 33 13.75 6.25 -11.75
N ALA A 34 12.61 6.94 -11.71
CA ALA A 34 12.03 7.43 -10.47
C ALA A 34 11.63 6.27 -9.55
N MET A 35 10.99 5.23 -10.09
CA MET A 35 10.61 4.05 -9.30
C MET A 35 11.84 3.30 -8.75
N SER A 36 12.90 3.16 -9.54
CA SER A 36 14.16 2.56 -9.07
C SER A 36 14.79 3.35 -7.92
N ARG A 37 14.76 4.69 -7.97
CA ARG A 37 15.21 5.54 -6.84
C ARG A 37 14.33 5.35 -5.61
N THR A 38 13.02 5.29 -5.77
CA THR A 38 12.09 5.00 -4.67
C THR A 38 12.38 3.64 -4.04
N LEU A 39 12.62 2.59 -4.84
CA LEU A 39 13.01 1.27 -4.34
C LEU A 39 14.34 1.31 -3.58
N ALA A 40 15.32 2.11 -4.01
CA ALA A 40 16.58 2.27 -3.28
C ALA A 40 16.34 2.87 -1.87
N ARG A 41 15.54 3.94 -1.77
CA ARG A 41 15.18 4.53 -0.47
C ARG A 41 14.39 3.56 0.42
N LEU A 42 13.51 2.75 -0.19
CA LEU A 42 12.79 1.71 0.55
C LEU A 42 13.73 0.65 1.12
N ARG A 43 14.75 0.24 0.36
CA ARG A 43 15.78 -0.69 0.83
C ARG A 43 16.59 -0.12 1.99
N GLU A 44 16.97 1.15 1.91
CA GLU A 44 17.67 1.85 3.00
C GLU A 44 16.79 1.95 4.25
N ALA A 45 15.52 2.33 4.10
CA ALA A 45 14.60 2.52 5.21
C ALA A 45 14.19 1.20 5.90
N THR A 46 14.08 0.11 5.13
CA THR A 46 13.66 -1.19 5.65
C THR A 46 14.82 -2.11 6.02
N GLY A 47 16.03 -1.83 5.52
CA GLY A 47 17.17 -2.73 5.64
C GLY A 47 17.02 -4.03 4.84
N ASP A 48 16.04 -4.12 3.93
CA ASP A 48 15.73 -5.33 3.16
C ASP A 48 15.79 -5.06 1.64
N PRO A 49 16.30 -5.99 0.80
CA PRO A 49 16.32 -5.82 -0.65
C PRO A 49 14.94 -5.71 -1.30
N LEU A 50 13.88 -6.14 -0.60
CA LEU A 50 12.47 -6.21 -0.94
C LEU A 50 12.14 -7.11 -2.12
N LEU A 51 12.77 -6.86 -3.26
CA LEU A 51 12.67 -7.65 -4.49
C LEU A 51 14.07 -8.09 -4.91
N VAL A 52 14.24 -9.40 -5.10
CA VAL A 52 15.48 -10.03 -5.57
C VAL A 52 15.27 -10.74 -6.90
N ARG A 53 16.35 -10.95 -7.66
CA ARG A 53 16.25 -11.60 -8.97
C ARG A 53 16.20 -13.11 -8.81
N ALA A 54 15.17 -13.74 -9.37
CA ALA A 54 15.05 -15.19 -9.46
C ALA A 54 14.65 -15.59 -10.88
N GLY A 55 15.54 -16.31 -11.57
CA GLY A 55 15.39 -16.64 -12.98
C GLY A 55 15.25 -15.39 -13.85
N ARG A 56 14.14 -15.30 -14.59
CA ARG A 56 13.85 -14.17 -15.50
C ARG A 56 13.13 -13.00 -14.82
N GLY A 57 12.76 -13.14 -13.54
CA GLY A 57 11.88 -12.21 -12.84
C GLY A 57 12.46 -11.62 -11.55
N LEU A 58 11.70 -10.71 -10.96
CA LEU A 58 11.88 -10.25 -9.58
C LEU A 58 10.88 -10.99 -8.69
N VAL A 59 11.34 -11.42 -7.53
CA VAL A 59 10.52 -12.07 -6.50
C VAL A 59 10.70 -11.37 -5.16
N PRO A 60 9.65 -11.28 -4.34
CA PRO A 60 9.75 -10.68 -3.02
C PRO A 60 10.59 -11.54 -2.07
N THR A 61 11.37 -10.90 -1.22
CA THR A 61 12.04 -11.55 -0.08
C THR A 61 10.99 -12.06 0.93
N PRO A 62 11.34 -12.98 1.84
CA PRO A 62 10.43 -13.38 2.92
C PRO A 62 9.93 -12.19 3.74
N ARG A 63 10.84 -11.25 4.07
CA ARG A 63 10.50 -10.02 4.79
C ARG A 63 9.51 -9.14 4.01
N ALA A 64 9.70 -9.00 2.71
CA ALA A 64 8.78 -8.27 1.85
C ALA A 64 7.40 -8.92 1.77
N GLN A 65 7.33 -10.25 1.81
CA GLN A 65 6.05 -10.98 1.86
C GLN A 65 5.30 -10.72 3.17
N GLU A 66 5.99 -10.72 4.31
CA GLU A 66 5.40 -10.36 5.61
C GLU A 66 4.88 -8.92 5.61
N LEU A 67 5.67 -7.98 5.08
CA LEU A 67 5.33 -6.57 5.04
C LEU A 67 4.10 -6.27 4.17
N ARG A 68 3.88 -7.05 3.11
CA ARG A 68 2.82 -6.78 2.13
C ARG A 68 1.45 -6.59 2.76
N LEU A 69 1.06 -7.47 3.70
CA LEU A 69 -0.24 -7.37 4.37
C LEU A 69 -0.32 -6.17 5.32
N GLN A 70 0.77 -5.88 6.02
CA GLN A 70 0.81 -4.78 6.99
C GLN A 70 0.78 -3.42 6.28
N VAL A 71 1.56 -3.27 5.21
CA VAL A 71 1.65 -2.02 4.44
C VAL A 71 0.33 -1.71 3.74
N GLY A 72 -0.32 -2.71 3.12
CA GLY A 72 -1.62 -2.50 2.48
C GLY A 72 -2.67 -1.96 3.45
N ARG A 73 -2.73 -2.51 4.68
CA ARG A 73 -3.63 -2.00 5.73
C ARG A 73 -3.32 -0.56 6.14
N VAL A 74 -2.05 -0.23 6.37
CA VAL A 74 -1.66 1.12 6.79
C VAL A 74 -1.95 2.15 5.70
N VAL A 75 -1.74 1.80 4.43
CA VAL A 75 -2.09 2.66 3.29
C VAL A 75 -3.59 2.87 3.24
N GLU A 76 -4.39 1.81 3.37
CA GLU A 76 -5.85 1.93 3.36
C GLU A 76 -6.39 2.78 4.53
N GLU A 77 -5.86 2.57 5.74
CA GLU A 77 -6.21 3.37 6.92
C GLU A 77 -5.82 4.85 6.72
N GLY A 78 -4.62 5.12 6.20
CA GLY A 78 -4.16 6.47 5.88
C GLY A 78 -5.01 7.15 4.81
N GLU A 79 -5.36 6.44 3.74
CA GLU A 79 -6.28 6.94 2.72
C GLU A 79 -7.66 7.23 3.30
N ALA A 80 -8.17 6.39 4.19
CA ALA A 80 -9.45 6.59 4.85
C ALA A 80 -9.50 7.88 5.67
N LEU A 81 -8.40 8.26 6.33
CA LEU A 81 -8.28 9.52 7.07
C LEU A 81 -8.31 10.76 6.16
N LEU A 82 -7.86 10.62 4.91
CA LEU A 82 -7.85 11.70 3.92
C LEU A 82 -9.14 11.78 3.10
N ARG A 83 -10.05 10.80 3.24
CA ARG A 83 -11.36 10.87 2.59
C ARG A 83 -12.13 12.04 3.19
N PRO A 84 -12.75 12.89 2.35
CA PRO A 84 -13.64 13.93 2.84
C PRO A 84 -14.68 13.32 3.78
N ALA A 85 -14.93 13.98 4.91
CA ALA A 85 -16.04 13.62 5.78
C ALA A 85 -17.33 13.69 4.94
N ARG A 86 -17.83 12.53 4.51
CA ARG A 86 -19.15 12.46 3.92
C ARG A 86 -20.11 12.71 5.07
N LEU A 87 -20.77 13.86 5.06
CA LEU A 87 -22.03 13.98 5.79
C LEU A 87 -22.93 12.85 5.29
N LEU A 88 -23.38 12.02 6.22
CA LEU A 88 -24.25 10.91 5.91
C LEU A 88 -25.54 11.49 5.31
N ASP A 89 -25.71 11.35 4.00
CA ASP A 89 -26.96 11.67 3.34
C ASP A 89 -27.93 10.51 3.58
N LEU A 90 -28.76 10.66 4.62
CA LEU A 90 -29.79 9.68 4.97
C LEU A 90 -30.86 9.57 3.89
N GLN A 91 -31.05 10.60 3.04
CA GLN A 91 -32.08 10.57 1.99
C GLN A 91 -31.65 9.68 0.81
N GLY A 92 -30.35 9.65 0.50
CA GLY A 92 -29.78 8.79 -0.56
C GLY A 92 -29.23 7.44 -0.09
N LEU A 93 -29.37 7.11 1.20
CA LEU A 93 -28.75 5.92 1.78
C LEU A 93 -29.55 4.66 1.45
N ASP A 94 -29.13 3.93 0.42
CA ASP A 94 -29.61 2.57 0.13
C ASP A 94 -28.63 1.51 0.66
N ARG A 95 -28.90 0.99 1.86
CA ARG A 95 -28.12 -0.07 2.51
C ARG A 95 -29.00 -0.98 3.36
N THR A 96 -28.72 -2.28 3.33
CA THR A 96 -29.33 -3.26 4.23
C THR A 96 -28.58 -3.34 5.55
N PHE A 97 -29.28 -3.14 6.67
CA PHE A 97 -28.75 -3.32 8.02
C PHE A 97 -29.39 -4.55 8.67
N THR A 98 -28.59 -5.42 9.26
CA THR A 98 -29.09 -6.54 10.08
C THR A 98 -29.09 -6.12 11.53
N LEU A 99 -30.28 -6.06 12.14
CA LEU A 99 -30.46 -5.73 13.55
C LEU A 99 -30.70 -7.01 14.34
N ARG A 100 -29.97 -7.20 15.44
CA ARG A 100 -30.21 -8.28 16.40
C ARG A 100 -30.55 -7.66 17.74
N THR A 101 -31.76 -7.93 18.23
CA THR A 101 -32.23 -7.48 19.53
C THR A 101 -32.36 -8.69 20.47
N ASN A 102 -32.08 -8.48 21.75
CA ASN A 102 -32.39 -9.46 22.80
C ASN A 102 -33.69 -8.98 23.48
N GLU A 103 -34.56 -9.90 23.88
CA GLU A 103 -35.72 -9.56 24.70
C GLU A 103 -35.28 -9.28 26.15
N SER A 104 -35.94 -8.30 26.79
CA SER A 104 -35.67 -7.86 28.17
C SER A 104 -36.45 -8.69 29.18
#